data_AF-A0A7C6F3T0-F1
#
_entry.id   AF-A0A7C6F3T0-F1
#
_cell.length_a   1.000
_cell.length_b   1.000
_cell.length_c   1.000
_cell.angle_alpha   90.00
_cell.angle_beta   90.00
_cell.angle_gamma   90.00
#
_symmetry.space_group_name_H-M   'P 1'
#
loop_
_entity.id
_entity.type
_entity.pdbx_description
1 polymer ?
#
loop_
_entity_poly.entity_id
_entity_poly.type
_entity_poly.pdbx_seq_one_letter_code
_entity_poly.pdbx_strand_id
1 'polypeptide(L)'
;MRGWTLMIGPDLLADEDLAKKVFAELERQLVAIEQAVPPVPLGKLRKVTIWVEKEEGHHPCMAYHPDRGWLIEHDMNPDKARCVEIANAQNFVRWTKDQPWMVLHELAHGYHDQFLPGGYRNKELREAFERAKSAGKYEAVAYVRGGQKRAYALNNPMEFFAENSEALFGKNDFFPFNRDDLKAFDPETFSLLCKLWEIPEEGIPVESDAASQ
;
A
#
# COMPACT_ATOMS: atom_id res chain seq x y z
N MET A 1 -11.76 11.99 4.27
CA MET A 1 -12.49 11.03 3.40
C MET A 1 -12.46 9.67 4.09
N ARG A 2 -13.60 9.00 4.34
CA ARG A 2 -13.65 7.64 4.95
C ARG A 2 -12.88 7.48 6.29
N GLY A 3 -12.74 8.55 7.08
CA GLY A 3 -11.94 8.57 8.31
C GLY A 3 -10.45 8.91 8.13
N TRP A 4 -9.95 9.00 6.90
CA TRP A 4 -8.62 9.56 6.61
C TRP A 4 -8.65 11.09 6.52
N THR A 5 -7.57 11.70 7.00
CA THR A 5 -7.25 13.11 6.80
C THR A 5 -6.65 13.30 5.42
N LEU A 6 -7.21 14.22 4.63
CA LEU A 6 -6.68 14.60 3.32
C LEU A 6 -6.13 16.02 3.37
N MET A 7 -4.94 16.22 2.81
CA MET A 7 -4.33 17.53 2.56
C MET A 7 -4.31 17.76 1.05
N ILE A 8 -5.06 18.75 0.55
CA ILE A 8 -5.29 18.90 -0.89
C ILE A 8 -4.59 20.15 -1.40
N GLY A 9 -3.79 20.00 -2.46
CA GLY A 9 -3.18 21.10 -3.19
C GLY A 9 -4.23 22.02 -3.84
N PRO A 10 -4.11 23.35 -3.69
CA PRO A 10 -5.10 24.30 -4.23
C PRO A 10 -5.13 24.32 -5.78
N ASP A 11 -4.02 23.97 -6.40
CA ASP A 11 -3.86 23.83 -7.85
C ASP A 11 -4.65 22.65 -8.44
N LEU A 12 -4.76 21.54 -7.70
CA LEU A 12 -5.64 20.43 -8.07
C LEU A 12 -7.10 20.87 -8.01
N LEU A 13 -7.50 21.62 -6.98
CA LEU A 13 -8.88 22.10 -6.84
C LEU A 13 -9.28 23.08 -7.94
N ALA A 14 -8.33 23.82 -8.51
CA ALA A 14 -8.57 24.70 -9.66
C ALA A 14 -8.86 23.92 -10.96
N ASP A 15 -8.50 22.64 -11.03
CA ASP A 15 -8.77 21.73 -12.14
C ASP A 15 -9.91 20.78 -11.77
N GLU A 16 -11.15 21.28 -11.83
CA GLU A 16 -12.32 20.57 -11.31
C GLU A 16 -12.51 19.17 -11.92
N ASP A 17 -12.21 19.01 -13.21
CA ASP A 17 -12.39 17.74 -13.92
C ASP A 17 -11.36 16.70 -13.49
N LEU A 18 -10.11 17.11 -13.28
CA LEU A 18 -9.08 16.23 -12.74
C LEU A 18 -9.36 15.90 -11.27
N ALA A 19 -9.70 16.90 -10.45
CA ALA A 19 -10.04 16.71 -9.05
C ALA A 19 -11.19 15.71 -8.85
N LYS A 20 -12.27 15.82 -9.65
CA LYS A 20 -13.38 14.86 -9.64
C LYS A 20 -12.92 13.42 -9.90
N LYS A 21 -12.04 13.21 -10.90
CA LYS A 21 -11.51 11.88 -11.23
C LYS A 21 -10.61 11.32 -10.12
N VAL A 22 -9.74 12.16 -9.56
CA VAL A 22 -8.83 11.79 -8.47
C VAL A 22 -9.63 11.39 -7.24
N PHE A 23 -10.60 12.21 -6.81
CA PHE A 23 -11.39 11.90 -5.63
C PHE A 23 -12.29 10.67 -5.82
N ALA A 24 -12.84 10.47 -7.02
CA ALA A 24 -13.60 9.26 -7.31
C ALA A 24 -12.72 8.01 -7.22
N GLU A 25 -11.51 8.05 -7.77
CA GLU A 25 -10.58 6.92 -7.72
C GLU A 25 -10.01 6.68 -6.31
N LEU A 26 -9.68 7.74 -5.57
CA LEU A 26 -9.24 7.65 -4.19
C LEU A 26 -10.35 7.08 -3.29
N GLU A 27 -11.58 7.58 -3.41
CA GLU A 27 -12.73 7.04 -2.67
C GLU A 27 -12.95 5.56 -2.99
N ARG A 28 -12.88 5.18 -4.28
CA ARG A 28 -13.00 3.77 -4.70
C ARG A 28 -11.97 2.87 -4.01
N GLN A 29 -10.70 3.28 -3.97
CA GLN A 29 -9.65 2.50 -3.31
C GLN A 29 -9.80 2.48 -1.79
N LEU A 30 -10.12 3.61 -1.15
CA LEU A 30 -10.34 3.66 0.29
C LEU A 30 -11.55 2.83 0.73
N VAL A 31 -12.60 2.74 -0.10
CA VAL A 31 -13.73 1.83 0.12
C VAL A 31 -13.27 0.37 0.08
N ALA A 32 -12.49 -0.02 -0.91
CA ALA A 32 -11.95 -1.38 -1.03
C ALA A 32 -11.05 -1.74 0.16
N ILE A 33 -10.19 -0.81 0.59
CA ILE A 33 -9.33 -0.98 1.77
C ILE A 33 -10.16 -1.19 3.03
N GLU A 34 -11.19 -0.38 3.27
CA GLU A 34 -12.05 -0.53 4.45
C GLU A 34 -12.83 -1.84 4.47
N GLN A 35 -13.18 -2.38 3.30
CA GLN A 35 -13.85 -3.69 3.21
C GLN A 35 -12.88 -4.86 3.43
N ALA A 36 -11.62 -4.72 3.00
CA ALA A 36 -10.66 -5.82 3.02
C ALA A 36 -9.81 -5.87 4.30
N VAL A 37 -9.49 -4.72 4.90
CA VAL A 37 -8.58 -4.63 6.03
C VAL A 37 -9.36 -4.66 7.36
N PRO A 38 -9.04 -5.58 8.30
CA PRO A 38 -9.75 -5.67 9.57
C PRO A 38 -9.70 -4.39 10.42
N PRO A 39 -10.64 -4.21 11.37
CA PRO A 39 -10.79 -2.95 12.11
C PRO A 39 -9.54 -2.46 12.82
N VAL A 40 -8.74 -3.35 13.41
CA VAL A 40 -7.51 -2.99 14.16
C VAL A 40 -6.45 -2.38 13.23
N PRO A 41 -5.96 -3.07 12.18
CA PRO A 41 -5.03 -2.46 11.23
C PRO A 41 -5.65 -1.28 10.47
N LEU A 42 -6.95 -1.32 10.12
CA LEU A 42 -7.63 -0.21 9.45
C LEU A 42 -7.59 1.08 10.29
N GLY A 43 -7.80 0.97 11.61
CA GLY A 43 -7.69 2.10 12.53
C GLY A 43 -6.29 2.71 12.59
N LYS A 44 -5.25 1.91 12.32
CA LYS A 44 -3.87 2.40 12.18
C LYS A 44 -3.65 3.09 10.84
N LEU A 45 -4.14 2.51 9.73
CA LEU A 45 -4.05 3.11 8.39
C LEU A 45 -4.70 4.50 8.33
N ARG A 46 -5.85 4.68 8.99
CA ARG A 46 -6.55 5.98 9.07
C ARG A 46 -5.75 7.09 9.75
N LYS A 47 -4.71 6.76 10.52
CA LYS A 47 -3.81 7.76 11.15
C LYS A 47 -2.78 8.32 10.17
N VAL A 48 -2.56 7.66 9.03
CA VAL A 48 -1.65 8.14 8.00
C VAL A 48 -2.37 9.19 7.16
N THR A 49 -1.88 10.42 7.18
CA THR A 49 -2.41 11.51 6.35
C THR A 49 -2.08 11.25 4.87
N ILE A 50 -3.00 11.61 3.99
CA ILE A 50 -2.82 11.51 2.53
C ILE A 50 -2.79 12.93 1.95
N TRP A 51 -1.67 13.31 1.34
CA TRP A 51 -1.53 14.51 0.53
C TRP A 51 -1.96 14.22 -0.90
N VAL A 52 -2.66 15.16 -1.52
CA VAL A 52 -3.14 15.03 -2.90
C VAL A 52 -2.78 16.29 -3.66
N GLU A 53 -1.83 16.16 -4.57
CA GLU A 53 -1.31 17.24 -5.39
C GLU A 53 -1.64 17.03 -6.86
N LYS A 54 -1.67 18.14 -7.61
CA LYS A 54 -1.86 18.05 -9.05
C LYS A 54 -0.62 17.44 -9.71
N GLU A 55 0.53 18.05 -9.43
CA GLU A 55 1.83 17.67 -9.95
C GLU A 55 2.94 18.18 -9.03
N GLU A 56 3.72 17.25 -8.50
CA GLU A 56 4.92 17.44 -7.71
C GLU A 56 6.07 16.75 -8.48
N GLY A 57 7.26 17.37 -8.48
CA GLY A 57 8.35 17.03 -9.40
C GLY A 57 9.25 15.87 -8.98
N HIS A 58 9.21 15.43 -7.72
CA HIS A 58 10.15 14.44 -7.18
C HIS A 58 9.65 13.00 -7.35
N HIS A 59 8.33 12.78 -7.32
CA HIS A 59 7.75 11.45 -7.47
C HIS A 59 6.83 11.34 -8.70
N PRO A 60 6.93 10.24 -9.46
CA PRO A 60 6.19 10.13 -10.71
C PRO A 60 4.68 9.87 -10.51
N CYS A 61 4.26 9.39 -9.33
CA CYS A 61 2.84 9.10 -9.06
C CYS A 61 2.47 9.20 -7.59
N MET A 62 2.85 8.22 -6.78
CA MET A 62 2.62 8.22 -5.33
C MET A 62 3.91 7.88 -4.59
N ALA A 63 3.98 8.30 -3.33
CA ALA A 63 5.07 7.94 -2.42
C ALA A 63 4.63 8.06 -0.96
N TYR A 64 5.21 7.23 -0.10
CA TYR A 64 5.25 7.46 1.34
C TYR A 64 6.58 8.12 1.75
N HIS A 65 6.49 9.14 2.59
CA HIS A 65 7.64 9.96 2.99
C HIS A 65 8.05 9.66 4.44
N PRO A 66 9.06 8.81 4.73
CA PRO A 66 9.36 8.41 6.11
C PRO A 66 10.08 9.48 6.92
N ASP A 67 10.90 10.32 6.29
CA ASP A 67 11.90 11.14 6.99
C ASP A 67 11.79 12.62 6.65
N ARG A 68 11.69 13.46 7.69
CA ARG A 68 11.60 14.91 7.54
C ARG A 68 12.91 15.54 7.06
N GLY A 69 14.05 15.03 7.51
CA GLY A 69 15.36 15.56 7.15
C GLY A 69 15.64 15.38 5.66
N TRP A 70 15.36 14.18 5.15
CA TRP A 70 15.48 13.83 3.74
C TRP A 70 14.63 14.76 2.86
N LEU A 71 13.38 15.04 3.26
CA LEU A 71 12.52 15.99 2.53
C LEU A 71 13.17 17.39 2.45
N ILE A 72 13.73 17.89 3.55
CA ILE A 72 14.41 19.19 3.56
C ILE A 72 15.64 19.18 2.64
N GLU A 73 16.45 18.12 2.71
CA GLU A 73 17.66 17.97 1.90
C GLU A 73 17.38 17.89 0.39
N HIS A 74 16.18 17.46 0.02
CA HIS A 74 15.74 17.31 -1.37
C HIS A 74 14.74 18.40 -1.80
N ASP A 75 14.66 19.52 -1.08
CA ASP A 75 13.79 20.67 -1.42
C ASP A 75 12.29 20.31 -1.53
N MET A 76 11.86 19.35 -0.71
CA MET A 76 10.47 18.93 -0.59
C MET A 76 9.81 19.50 0.67
N ASN A 77 8.48 19.59 0.67
CA ASN A 77 7.73 20.08 1.83
C ASN A 77 7.90 19.11 3.03
N PRO A 78 8.56 19.53 4.13
CA PRO A 78 8.89 18.65 5.24
C PRO A 78 7.66 18.26 6.09
N ASP A 79 6.52 18.92 5.93
CA ASP A 79 5.27 18.58 6.63
C ASP A 79 4.59 17.33 6.05
N LYS A 80 5.09 16.83 4.92
CA LYS A 80 4.70 15.56 4.32
C LYS A 80 5.36 14.36 5.02
N ALA A 81 6.28 14.58 5.97
CA ALA A 81 6.89 13.51 6.72
C ALA A 81 5.83 12.62 7.40
N ARG A 82 6.02 11.31 7.28
CA ARG A 82 5.15 10.22 7.71
C ARG A 82 3.75 10.25 7.09
N CYS A 83 3.63 10.80 5.88
CA CYS A 83 2.40 10.83 5.10
C CYS A 83 2.55 10.07 3.78
N VAL A 84 1.41 9.66 3.22
CA VAL A 84 1.30 9.27 1.82
C VAL A 84 1.05 10.51 0.98
N GLU A 85 1.60 10.55 -0.22
CA GLU A 85 1.41 11.61 -1.20
C GLU A 85 0.96 11.01 -2.53
N ILE A 86 -0.09 11.58 -3.11
CA ILE A 86 -0.37 11.51 -4.54
C ILE A 86 0.32 12.71 -5.17
N ALA A 87 1.54 12.49 -5.65
CA ALA A 87 2.41 13.50 -6.23
C ALA A 87 1.95 13.92 -7.63
N ASN A 88 1.36 13.00 -8.40
CA ASN A 88 0.86 13.30 -9.73
C ASN A 88 -0.56 12.74 -9.94
N ALA A 89 -1.54 13.63 -9.87
CA ALA A 89 -2.97 13.33 -10.02
C ALA A 89 -3.31 12.62 -11.34
N GLN A 90 -2.69 13.04 -12.45
CA GLN A 90 -2.99 12.46 -13.76
C GLN A 90 -2.43 11.05 -13.90
N ASN A 91 -1.22 10.81 -13.39
CA ASN A 91 -0.61 9.49 -13.36
C ASN A 91 -1.37 8.57 -12.40
N PHE A 92 -1.79 9.05 -11.22
CA PHE A 92 -2.62 8.27 -10.30
C PHE A 92 -3.85 7.69 -10.99
N VAL A 93 -4.69 8.52 -11.60
CA VAL A 93 -5.90 8.05 -12.31
C VAL A 93 -5.58 7.10 -13.48
N ARG A 94 -4.41 7.24 -14.10
CA ARG A 94 -4.01 6.43 -15.25
C ARG A 94 -3.44 5.07 -14.83
N TRP A 95 -2.53 5.05 -13.86
CA TRP A 95 -1.72 3.90 -13.48
C TRP A 95 -2.53 2.91 -12.65
N THR A 96 -3.53 3.37 -11.89
CA THR A 96 -4.38 2.49 -11.07
C THR A 96 -5.24 1.52 -11.87
N LYS A 97 -5.30 1.67 -13.20
CA LYS A 97 -5.88 0.67 -14.10
C LYS A 97 -5.11 -0.65 -14.09
N ASP A 98 -3.80 -0.58 -13.95
CA ASP A 98 -2.92 -1.75 -13.84
C ASP A 98 -2.59 -2.05 -12.36
N GLN A 99 -2.54 -1.03 -11.51
CA GLN A 99 -2.21 -1.10 -10.08
C GLN A 99 -3.38 -0.65 -9.19
N PRO A 100 -4.45 -1.45 -9.07
CA PRO A 100 -5.71 -1.02 -8.46
C PRO A 100 -5.66 -0.83 -6.94
N TRP A 101 -4.57 -1.22 -6.29
CA TRP A 101 -4.33 -1.13 -4.83
C TRP A 101 -3.15 -0.22 -4.46
N MET A 102 -2.77 0.69 -5.35
CA MET A 102 -1.67 1.65 -5.14
C MET A 102 -1.81 2.48 -3.87
N VAL A 103 -3.03 2.86 -3.46
CA VAL A 103 -3.22 3.57 -2.18
C VAL A 103 -2.90 2.65 -0.99
N LEU A 104 -3.24 1.36 -1.07
CA LEU A 104 -2.87 0.39 -0.02
C LEU A 104 -1.36 0.18 0.02
N HIS A 105 -0.69 0.17 -1.13
CA HIS A 105 0.77 0.06 -1.21
C HIS A 105 1.46 1.11 -0.35
N GLU A 106 1.16 2.39 -0.60
CA GLU A 106 1.77 3.50 0.14
C GLU A 106 1.33 3.53 1.61
N LEU A 107 0.07 3.16 1.88
CA LEU A 107 -0.42 2.99 3.25
C LEU A 107 0.29 1.83 3.97
N ALA A 108 0.71 0.78 3.27
CA ALA A 108 1.48 -0.32 3.84
C ALA A 108 2.91 0.11 4.19
N HIS A 109 3.53 1.00 3.40
CA HIS A 109 4.77 1.68 3.82
C HIS A 109 4.57 2.46 5.13
N GLY A 110 3.49 3.26 5.20
CA GLY A 110 3.12 3.95 6.43
C GLY A 110 2.87 2.99 7.59
N TYR A 111 2.24 1.84 7.35
CA TYR A 111 2.01 0.85 8.39
C TYR A 111 3.31 0.24 8.92
N HIS A 112 4.19 -0.13 7.99
CA HIS A 112 5.50 -0.69 8.28
C HIS A 112 6.36 0.28 9.09
N ASP A 113 6.49 1.52 8.64
CA ASP A 113 7.28 2.53 9.33
C ASP A 113 6.73 2.85 10.73
N GLN A 114 5.41 3.03 10.83
CA GLN A 114 4.82 3.68 12.01
C GLN A 114 4.31 2.72 13.08
N PHE A 115 3.97 1.48 12.72
CA PHE A 115 3.25 0.57 13.63
C PHE A 115 3.89 -0.80 13.80
N LEU A 116 4.82 -1.22 12.91
CA LEU A 116 5.53 -2.46 13.12
C LEU A 116 6.65 -2.31 14.17
N PRO A 117 6.92 -3.36 14.97
CA PRO A 117 8.06 -3.37 15.87
C PRO A 117 9.36 -3.09 15.10
N GLY A 118 10.07 -2.03 15.47
CA GLY A 118 11.31 -1.60 14.81
C GLY A 118 11.12 -0.83 13.51
N GLY A 119 9.89 -0.51 13.09
CA GLY A 119 9.60 0.21 11.85
C GLY A 119 10.23 -0.49 10.64
N TYR A 120 10.85 0.28 9.74
CA TYR A 120 11.66 -0.25 8.62
C TYR A 120 12.86 -1.13 9.01
N ARG A 121 13.19 -1.23 10.30
CA ARG A 121 14.21 -2.16 10.82
C ARG A 121 13.59 -3.44 11.39
N ASN A 122 12.32 -3.74 11.09
CA ASN A 122 11.67 -4.97 11.52
C ASN A 122 12.50 -6.19 11.09
N LYS A 123 13.01 -6.92 12.08
CA LYS A 123 13.95 -8.02 11.86
C LYS A 123 13.31 -9.21 11.16
N GLU A 124 12.10 -9.59 11.57
CA GLU A 124 11.39 -10.75 11.00
C GLU A 124 11.10 -10.55 9.52
N LEU A 125 10.64 -9.36 9.14
CA LEU A 125 10.37 -9.00 7.75
C LEU A 125 11.65 -8.95 6.90
N ARG A 126 12.74 -8.38 7.45
CA ARG A 126 14.05 -8.40 6.77
C ARG A 126 14.53 -9.82 6.53
N GLU A 127 14.42 -10.70 7.51
CA GLU A 127 14.82 -12.10 7.37
C GLU A 127 13.94 -12.85 6.37
N ALA A 128 12.63 -12.59 6.33
CA ALA A 128 11.73 -13.17 5.33
C ALA A 128 12.09 -12.71 3.91
N PHE A 129 12.35 -11.41 3.72
CA PHE A 129 12.84 -10.87 2.46
C PHE A 129 14.13 -11.55 1.99
N GLU A 130 15.14 -11.65 2.85
CA GLU A 130 16.41 -12.29 2.49
C GLU A 130 16.24 -13.79 2.20
N ARG A 131 15.35 -14.50 2.92
CA ARG A 131 15.01 -15.90 2.61
C ARG A 131 14.36 -16.03 1.24
N ALA A 132 13.33 -15.22 0.95
CA ALA A 132 12.63 -15.23 -0.32
C ALA A 132 13.59 -14.96 -1.50
N LYS A 133 14.42 -13.92 -1.36
CA LYS A 133 15.45 -13.56 -2.33
C LYS A 133 16.48 -14.67 -2.53
N SER A 134 17.01 -15.24 -1.45
CA SER A 134 18.01 -16.33 -1.52
C SER A 134 17.44 -17.61 -2.13
N ALA A 135 16.13 -17.84 -1.97
CA ALA A 135 15.42 -18.96 -2.59
C ALA A 135 15.07 -18.71 -4.08
N GLY A 136 15.40 -17.53 -4.63
CA GLY A 136 15.04 -17.15 -6.00
C GLY A 136 13.53 -16.93 -6.19
N LYS A 137 12.74 -16.85 -5.12
CA LYS A 137 11.32 -16.46 -5.22
C LYS A 137 11.25 -15.04 -5.78
N TYR A 138 10.19 -14.75 -6.52
CA TYR A 138 9.91 -13.42 -7.10
C TYR A 138 10.90 -12.94 -8.19
N GLU A 139 11.96 -13.68 -8.52
CA GLU A 139 12.95 -13.25 -9.54
C GLU A 139 12.39 -13.29 -10.98
N ALA A 140 11.43 -14.17 -11.26
CA ALA A 140 10.73 -14.27 -12.54
C ALA A 140 9.28 -14.72 -12.34
N VAL A 141 8.38 -13.76 -12.15
CA VAL A 141 6.95 -13.99 -11.88
C VAL A 141 6.08 -13.35 -12.95
N ALA A 142 4.86 -13.85 -13.11
CA ALA A 142 3.91 -13.28 -14.06
C ALA A 142 3.62 -11.80 -13.73
N TYR A 143 3.48 -10.98 -14.76
CA TYR A 143 3.10 -9.56 -14.65
C TYR A 143 1.73 -9.33 -15.28
N VAL A 144 0.93 -8.40 -14.74
CA VAL A 144 -0.47 -8.16 -15.17
C VAL A 144 -0.63 -7.87 -16.66
N ARG A 145 0.40 -7.29 -17.30
CA ARG A 145 0.42 -7.03 -18.76
C ARG A 145 1.00 -8.18 -19.59
N GLY A 146 1.20 -9.35 -18.99
CA GLY A 146 1.77 -10.53 -19.61
C GLY A 146 3.29 -10.63 -19.49
N GLY A 147 3.80 -11.84 -19.74
CA GLY A 147 5.20 -12.20 -19.59
C GLY A 147 5.64 -12.42 -18.15
N GLN A 148 6.93 -12.68 -17.96
CA GLN A 148 7.56 -12.79 -16.65
C GLN A 148 8.52 -11.63 -16.40
N LYS A 149 8.57 -11.16 -15.16
CA LYS A 149 9.46 -10.10 -14.69
C LYS A 149 9.93 -10.38 -13.28
N ARG A 150 11.06 -9.77 -12.90
CA ARG A 150 11.44 -9.66 -11.50
C ARG A 150 10.41 -8.80 -10.76
N ALA A 151 9.82 -9.34 -9.70
CA ALA A 151 8.81 -8.61 -8.92
C ALA A 151 9.43 -7.40 -8.23
N TYR A 152 8.66 -6.33 -8.13
CA TYR A 152 9.07 -5.11 -7.43
C TYR A 152 9.35 -5.37 -5.94
N ALA A 153 8.65 -6.34 -5.35
CA ALA A 153 8.83 -6.86 -4.00
C ALA A 153 10.30 -7.23 -3.65
N LEU A 154 11.16 -7.53 -4.63
CA LEU A 154 12.56 -7.86 -4.37
C LEU A 154 13.52 -6.66 -4.33
N ASN A 155 13.03 -5.43 -4.43
CA ASN A 155 13.89 -4.25 -4.40
C ASN A 155 14.46 -4.01 -3.00
N ASN A 156 13.62 -4.06 -1.97
CA ASN A 156 14.01 -3.93 -0.57
C ASN A 156 12.90 -4.52 0.34
N PRO A 157 13.15 -4.70 1.65
CA PRO A 157 12.13 -5.26 2.54
C PRO A 157 10.88 -4.38 2.73
N MET A 158 10.93 -3.08 2.39
CA MET A 158 9.76 -2.21 2.45
C MET A 158 8.82 -2.52 1.28
N GLU A 159 9.35 -2.59 0.05
CA GLU A 159 8.58 -3.04 -1.12
C GLU A 159 8.04 -4.44 -0.94
N PHE A 160 8.86 -5.34 -0.37
CA PHE A 160 8.45 -6.70 -0.08
C PHE A 160 7.19 -6.74 0.78
N PHE A 161 7.09 -5.86 1.77
CA PHE A 161 5.90 -5.75 2.61
C PHE A 161 4.73 -5.13 1.87
N ALA A 162 4.93 -4.03 1.15
CA ALA A 162 3.86 -3.31 0.47
C ALA A 162 3.21 -4.16 -0.64
N GLU A 163 4.02 -4.72 -1.54
CA GLU A 163 3.58 -5.56 -2.66
C GLU A 163 2.82 -6.81 -2.20
N ASN A 164 3.37 -7.53 -1.21
CA ASN A 164 2.67 -8.71 -0.70
C ASN A 164 1.45 -8.34 0.15
N SER A 165 1.35 -7.11 0.68
CA SER A 165 0.14 -6.62 1.33
C SER A 165 -0.98 -6.33 0.32
N GLU A 166 -0.65 -5.87 -0.89
CA GLU A 166 -1.63 -5.79 -1.99
C GLU A 166 -2.19 -7.17 -2.32
N ALA A 167 -1.34 -8.19 -2.44
CA ALA A 167 -1.80 -9.56 -2.66
C ALA A 167 -2.64 -10.07 -1.47
N LEU A 168 -2.24 -9.78 -0.23
CA LEU A 168 -2.92 -10.28 0.98
C LEU A 168 -4.37 -9.80 1.13
N PHE A 169 -4.62 -8.52 0.84
CA PHE A 169 -5.92 -7.88 1.04
C PHE A 169 -6.70 -7.68 -0.26
N GLY A 170 -6.04 -7.73 -1.40
CA GLY A 170 -6.57 -7.22 -2.63
C GLY A 170 -5.98 -7.86 -3.88
N LYS A 171 -5.41 -7.03 -4.74
CA LYS A 171 -4.82 -7.45 -6.00
C LYS A 171 -3.49 -6.75 -6.26
N ASN A 172 -2.44 -7.54 -6.41
CA ASN A 172 -1.14 -7.07 -6.88
C ASN A 172 -1.03 -7.14 -8.42
N ASP A 173 -0.12 -6.37 -9.02
CA ASP A 173 0.19 -6.37 -10.46
C ASP A 173 1.32 -7.35 -10.84
N PHE A 174 2.11 -7.81 -9.86
CA PHE A 174 3.01 -8.97 -9.98
C PHE A 174 2.44 -10.19 -9.26
N PHE A 175 2.70 -11.39 -9.78
CA PHE A 175 2.37 -12.62 -9.06
C PHE A 175 3.24 -12.76 -7.80
N PRO A 176 2.69 -13.14 -6.63
CA PRO A 176 1.31 -13.57 -6.38
C PRO A 176 0.27 -12.45 -6.49
N PHE A 177 -0.79 -12.66 -7.28
CA PHE A 177 -1.74 -11.58 -7.60
C PHE A 177 -2.77 -11.35 -6.51
N ASN A 178 -3.04 -12.33 -5.66
CA ASN A 178 -4.09 -12.28 -4.64
C ASN A 178 -3.71 -13.15 -3.44
N ARG A 179 -4.61 -13.21 -2.46
CA ARG A 179 -4.39 -13.88 -1.18
C ARG A 179 -4.11 -15.39 -1.34
N ASP A 180 -4.85 -16.06 -2.20
CA ASP A 180 -4.71 -17.50 -2.42
C ASP A 180 -3.40 -17.83 -3.16
N ASP A 181 -3.05 -17.01 -4.16
CA ASP A 181 -1.75 -17.10 -4.84
C ASP A 181 -0.61 -16.94 -3.84
N LEU A 182 -0.68 -15.93 -2.97
CA LEU A 182 0.35 -15.65 -1.96
C LEU A 182 0.47 -16.81 -0.97
N LYS A 183 -0.67 -17.33 -0.47
CA LYS A 183 -0.69 -18.45 0.46
C LYS A 183 -0.10 -19.72 -0.15
N ALA A 184 -0.35 -19.98 -1.43
CA ALA A 184 0.19 -21.14 -2.12
C ALA A 184 1.67 -20.98 -2.50
N PHE A 185 2.06 -19.81 -2.99
CA PHE A 185 3.40 -19.52 -3.49
C PHE A 185 4.44 -19.32 -2.37
N ASP A 186 4.04 -18.59 -1.33
CA ASP A 186 4.92 -18.21 -0.24
C ASP A 186 4.20 -18.25 1.13
N PRO A 187 3.85 -19.46 1.61
CA PRO A 187 3.09 -19.63 2.85
C PRO A 187 3.78 -19.05 4.09
N GLU A 188 5.12 -19.02 4.11
CA GLU A 188 5.90 -18.39 5.19
C GLU A 188 5.68 -16.87 5.22
N THR A 189 5.78 -16.22 4.06
CA THR A 189 5.50 -14.77 3.94
C THR A 189 4.04 -14.47 4.22
N PHE A 190 3.11 -15.31 3.74
CA PHE A 190 1.68 -15.18 4.04
C PHE A 190 1.40 -15.19 5.56
N SER A 191 1.94 -16.18 6.28
CA SER A 191 1.77 -16.30 7.74
C SER A 191 2.41 -15.11 8.47
N LEU A 192 3.63 -14.71 8.07
CA LEU A 192 4.29 -13.54 8.63
C LEU A 192 3.47 -12.27 8.43
N LEU A 193 2.91 -12.05 7.24
CA LEU A 193 2.09 -10.87 6.98
C LEU A 193 0.81 -10.89 7.80
N CYS A 194 0.15 -12.05 7.96
CA CYS A 194 -1.01 -12.15 8.84
C CYS A 194 -0.66 -11.72 10.26
N LYS A 195 0.49 -12.17 10.79
CA LYS A 195 1.01 -11.75 12.09
C LYS A 195 1.29 -10.24 12.14
N LEU A 196 2.02 -9.69 11.17
CA LEU A 196 2.42 -8.27 11.16
C LEU A 196 1.22 -7.32 11.01
N TRP A 197 0.20 -7.72 10.26
CA TRP A 197 -1.07 -7.00 10.13
C TRP A 197 -2.05 -7.27 11.27
N GLU A 198 -1.71 -8.14 12.21
CA GLU A 198 -2.57 -8.53 13.35
C GLU A 198 -3.93 -9.10 12.91
N ILE A 199 -3.90 -9.98 11.90
CA ILE A 199 -5.09 -10.63 11.35
C ILE A 199 -5.00 -12.16 11.48
N PRO A 200 -6.14 -12.87 11.63
CA PRO A 200 -6.14 -14.33 11.61
C PRO A 200 -5.80 -14.86 10.21
N GLU A 201 -5.09 -15.99 10.16
CA GLU A 201 -4.73 -16.65 8.89
C GLU A 201 -5.95 -17.23 8.15
N GLU A 202 -6.94 -17.72 8.92
CA GLU A 202 -8.14 -18.41 8.47
C GLU A 202 -9.20 -17.48 7.85
N GLY A 203 -8.94 -16.16 7.84
CA GLY A 203 -9.83 -15.14 7.30
C GLY A 203 -10.63 -14.39 8.37
N ILE A 204 -11.19 -13.26 7.98
CA ILE A 204 -12.03 -12.42 8.84
C ILE A 204 -13.32 -13.23 9.12
N PRO A 205 -13.70 -13.48 10.39
CA PRO A 205 -15.02 -14.02 10.68
C PRO A 205 -16.05 -13.06 10.10
N VAL A 206 -16.86 -13.52 9.15
CA VAL A 206 -18.06 -12.79 8.76
C VAL A 206 -18.93 -12.78 10.01
N GLU A 207 -19.18 -11.59 10.59
CA GLU A 207 -20.21 -11.48 11.63
C GLU A 207 -21.51 -11.99 11.01
N SER A 208 -21.95 -13.16 11.47
CA SER A 208 -23.29 -13.64 11.16
C SER A 208 -24.25 -12.73 11.90
N ASP A 209 -25.07 -11.98 11.16
CA ASP A 209 -26.25 -11.33 11.73
C ASP A 209 -27.18 -12.40 12.34
N ALA A 210 -26.94 -12.70 13.60
CA ALA A 210 -27.86 -13.43 14.46
C ALA A 210 -28.71 -12.40 15.22
N ALA A 211 -29.53 -11.65 14.47
CA ALA A 211 -30.68 -10.96 15.02
C ALA A 211 -31.94 -11.70 14.56
N SER A 212 -32.27 -12.76 15.30
CA SER A 212 -33.59 -13.39 15.31
C SER A 212 -33.84 -13.92 16.71
N GLN A 213 -34.44 -13.06 17.54
CA GLN A 213 -35.42 -13.38 18.57
C GLN A 213 -35.99 -12.11 19.18
#